data_AF-A0A959LVY3-F1
#
_entry.id   AF-A0A959LVY3-F1
#
_cell.length_a   1.000
_cell.length_b   1.000
_cell.length_c   1.000
_cell.angle_alpha   90.00
_cell.angle_beta   90.00
_cell.angle_gamma   90.00
#
_symmetry.space_group_name_H-M   'P 1'
#
loop_
_entity.id
_entity.type
_entity.pdbx_description
1 polymer ?
#
loop_
_entity_poly.entity_id
_entity_poly.type
_entity_poly.pdbx_seq_one_letter_code
_entity_poly.pdbx_strand_id
1 'polypeptide(L)'
;MRKVLISMSICLAMFATQLYARHNTGEIMFTSILKGNAEVPAVKTDARGVVTFNLNSTMDTLFINGTFAGLSGKITGAHIHEAEIGSNGGVIVGLTSFINKNQSDSKVCLRTITKQN
;
A
#
# COMPACT_ATOMS: atom_id res chain seq x y z
N MET A 1 -56.22 18.85 13.24
CA MET A 1 -55.23 18.07 14.02
C MET A 1 -54.61 16.91 13.22
N ARG A 2 -55.41 16.10 12.51
CA ARG A 2 -54.92 14.94 11.72
C ARG A 2 -53.93 15.26 10.59
N LYS A 3 -53.99 16.46 9.99
CA LYS A 3 -53.07 16.91 8.92
C LYS A 3 -51.69 17.37 9.42
N VAL A 4 -51.58 17.78 10.69
CA VAL A 4 -50.32 18.22 11.32
C VAL A 4 -49.47 17.01 11.71
N LEU A 5 -50.12 15.92 12.15
CA LEU A 5 -49.47 14.65 12.51
C LEU A 5 -48.81 13.93 11.33
N ILE A 6 -49.38 14.05 10.13
CA ILE A 6 -48.82 13.46 8.90
C ILE A 6 -47.55 14.20 8.46
N SER A 7 -47.51 15.54 8.64
CA SER A 7 -46.35 16.37 8.28
C SER A 7 -45.12 16.11 9.17
N MET A 8 -45.31 15.96 10.49
CA MET A 8 -44.21 15.61 11.41
C MET A 8 -43.61 14.22 11.15
N SER A 9 -44.44 13.25 10.72
CA SER A 9 -43.98 11.88 10.46
C SER A 9 -43.11 11.78 9.20
N ILE A 10 -43.40 12.59 8.18
CA ILE A 10 -42.60 12.67 6.95
C ILE A 10 -41.25 13.35 7.23
N CYS A 11 -41.22 14.36 8.11
CA CYS A 11 -39.99 15.06 8.49
C CYS A 11 -39.01 14.18 9.29
N LEU A 12 -39.54 13.33 10.19
CA LEU A 12 -38.72 12.40 10.98
C LEU A 12 -38.12 11.26 10.13
N ALA A 13 -38.82 10.81 9.10
CA ALA A 13 -38.32 9.80 8.16
C ALA A 13 -37.17 10.32 7.28
N MET A 14 -37.16 11.61 6.94
CA MET A 14 -36.07 12.24 6.18
C MET A 14 -34.80 12.50 7.03
N PHE A 15 -34.92 12.55 8.36
CA PHE A 15 -33.78 12.70 9.26
C PHE A 15 -33.06 11.37 9.56
N ALA A 16 -33.73 10.23 9.35
CA ALA A 16 -33.20 8.89 9.65
C ALA A 16 -32.31 8.32 8.53
N THR A 17 -32.34 8.89 7.32
CA THR A 17 -31.44 8.49 6.23
C THR A 17 -30.25 9.43 6.17
N GLN A 18 -29.41 9.43 7.21
CA GLN A 18 -28.04 9.92 7.06
C GLN A 18 -27.30 8.92 6.17
N LEU A 19 -27.20 9.23 4.89
CA LEU A 19 -26.22 8.64 3.98
C LEU A 19 -24.85 8.96 4.58
N TYR A 20 -24.24 8.01 5.29
CA TYR A 20 -22.82 8.09 5.57
C TYR A 20 -22.11 8.06 4.22
N ALA A 21 -21.65 9.22 3.75
CA ALA A 21 -20.59 9.23 2.76
C ALA A 21 -19.41 8.50 3.41
N ARG A 22 -19.10 7.28 2.95
CA ARG A 22 -17.85 6.61 3.31
C ARG A 22 -16.73 7.44 2.70
N HIS A 23 -16.24 8.43 3.44
CA HIS A 23 -15.20 9.33 2.97
C HIS A 23 -13.88 8.94 3.61
N ASN A 24 -12.95 8.51 2.75
CA ASN A 24 -11.70 7.81 3.04
C ASN A 24 -11.88 6.57 3.92
N THR A 25 -11.64 5.40 3.36
CA THR A 25 -11.54 4.14 4.12
C THR A 25 -10.44 4.14 5.18
N GLY A 26 -9.78 5.28 5.46
CA GLY A 26 -8.61 5.40 6.31
C GLY A 26 -7.34 4.84 5.67
N GLU A 27 -7.41 4.37 4.42
CA GLU A 27 -6.27 3.73 3.77
C GLU A 27 -5.39 4.78 3.09
N ILE A 28 -4.07 4.62 3.22
CA ILE A 28 -3.08 5.49 2.57
C ILE A 28 -2.28 4.64 1.59
N MET A 29 -2.21 5.07 0.33
CA MET A 29 -1.41 4.41 -0.69
C MET A 29 -0.14 5.22 -1.01
N PHE A 30 1.00 4.54 -0.96
CA PHE A 30 2.28 5.02 -1.45
C PHE A 30 2.71 4.20 -2.67
N THR A 31 3.48 4.83 -3.56
CA THR A 31 4.04 4.14 -4.73
C THR A 31 5.53 4.44 -4.86
N SER A 32 6.28 3.49 -5.42
CA SER A 32 7.70 3.64 -5.70
C SER A 32 8.04 3.00 -7.04
N ILE A 33 9.00 3.60 -7.75
CA ILE A 33 9.56 3.07 -8.99
C ILE A 33 11.01 2.66 -8.69
N LEU A 34 11.32 1.39 -8.88
CA LEU A 34 12.64 0.81 -8.67
C LEU A 34 13.44 0.82 -9.97
N LYS A 35 14.65 1.36 -9.93
CA LYS A 35 15.58 1.45 -11.06
C LYS A 35 17.01 1.29 -10.55
N GLY A 36 17.89 0.68 -11.34
CA GLY A 36 19.30 0.52 -10.97
C GLY A 36 20.04 1.84 -10.74
N ASN A 37 19.61 2.94 -11.36
CA ASN A 37 20.20 4.26 -11.13
C ASN A 37 19.74 4.96 -9.84
N ALA A 38 18.79 4.37 -9.11
CA ALA A 38 18.41 4.81 -7.76
C ALA A 38 19.24 4.12 -6.66
N GLU A 39 20.12 3.18 -7.03
CA GLU A 39 21.10 2.58 -6.13
C GLU A 39 22.33 3.49 -5.97
N VAL A 40 23.03 3.32 -4.84
CA VAL A 40 24.32 4.01 -4.59
C VAL A 40 25.39 2.96 -4.27
N PRO A 41 26.37 2.71 -5.16
CA PRO A 41 26.52 3.31 -6.49
C PRO A 41 25.48 2.80 -7.50
N ALA A 42 25.21 3.61 -8.53
CA ALA A 42 24.25 3.26 -9.58
C ALA A 42 24.63 1.98 -10.33
N VAL A 43 23.66 1.10 -10.52
CA VAL A 43 23.80 -0.18 -11.23
C VAL A 43 23.27 -0.05 -12.66
N LYS A 44 24.08 -0.42 -13.66
CA LYS A 44 23.65 -0.49 -15.06
C LYS A 44 22.90 -1.80 -15.31
N THR A 45 21.58 -1.70 -15.45
CA THR A 45 20.70 -2.84 -15.68
C THR A 45 19.41 -2.39 -16.36
N ASP A 46 18.75 -3.30 -17.10
CA ASP A 46 17.39 -3.09 -17.62
C ASP A 46 16.31 -3.41 -16.57
N ALA A 47 16.72 -3.93 -15.41
CA ALA A 47 15.82 -4.26 -14.31
C ALA A 47 15.08 -3.03 -13.80
N ARG A 48 13.77 -3.20 -13.63
CA ARG A 48 12.86 -2.14 -13.18
C ARG A 48 11.68 -2.74 -12.43
N GLY A 49 11.09 -1.96 -11.55
CA GLY A 49 9.89 -2.36 -10.81
C GLY A 49 9.00 -1.21 -10.42
N VAL A 50 7.74 -1.52 -10.14
CA VAL A 50 6.76 -0.61 -9.52
C VAL A 50 6.21 -1.29 -8.29
N VAL A 51 6.24 -0.59 -7.16
CA VAL A 51 5.76 -1.10 -5.88
C VAL A 51 4.66 -0.20 -5.34
N THR A 52 3.58 -0.80 -4.85
CA THR A 52 2.53 -0.13 -4.09
C THR A 52 2.58 -0.57 -2.64
N PHE A 53 2.37 0.38 -1.73
CA PHE A 53 2.27 0.17 -0.30
C PHE A 53 0.91 0.72 0.14
N ASN A 54 0.03 -0.13 0.66
CA ASN A 54 -1.29 0.29 1.13
C ASN A 54 -1.32 0.10 2.64
N LEU A 55 -1.32 1.21 3.37
CA LEU A 55 -1.50 1.22 4.82
C LEU A 55 -3.00 1.17 5.12
N ASN A 56 -3.40 0.22 5.95
CA ASN A 56 -4.80 0.02 6.28
C ASN A 56 -5.36 1.16 7.16
N SER A 57 -6.68 1.14 7.33
CA SER A 57 -7.43 2.17 8.07
C SER A 57 -7.05 2.32 9.55
N THR A 58 -6.56 1.24 10.17
CA THR A 58 -6.10 1.22 11.56
C THR A 58 -4.63 1.62 11.71
N MET A 59 -3.95 1.92 10.61
CA MET A 59 -2.53 2.34 10.57
C MET A 59 -1.57 1.31 11.19
N ASP A 60 -1.96 0.03 11.20
CA ASP A 60 -1.19 -1.05 11.82
C ASP A 60 -0.66 -2.07 10.84
N THR A 61 -1.18 -2.09 9.60
CA THR A 61 -0.88 -3.12 8.60
C THR A 61 -0.55 -2.50 7.26
N LEU A 62 0.64 -2.82 6.74
CA LEU A 62 1.08 -2.41 5.41
C LEU A 62 1.01 -3.58 4.42
N PHE A 63 0.22 -3.42 3.36
CA PHE A 63 0.15 -4.35 2.24
C PHE A 63 1.07 -3.90 1.11
N ILE A 64 2.00 -4.76 0.70
CA ILE A 64 3.04 -4.39 -0.26
C ILE A 64 2.90 -5.26 -1.51
N ASN A 65 2.81 -4.64 -2.69
CA ASN A 65 2.75 -5.36 -3.95
C ASN A 65 3.75 -4.77 -4.93
N GLY A 66 4.64 -5.59 -5.46
CA GLY A 66 5.62 -5.20 -6.48
C GLY A 66 5.36 -5.91 -7.80
N THR A 67 5.57 -5.21 -8.91
CA THR A 67 5.69 -5.80 -10.24
C THR A 67 7.07 -5.48 -10.80
N PHE A 68 7.77 -6.47 -11.33
CA PHE A 68 9.17 -6.35 -11.76
C PHE A 68 9.35 -6.85 -13.19
N ALA A 69 10.36 -6.34 -13.88
CA ALA A 69 10.71 -6.76 -15.24
C ALA A 69 12.21 -6.56 -15.50
N GLY A 70 12.77 -7.32 -16.43
CA GLY A 70 14.18 -7.18 -16.84
C GLY A 70 15.19 -7.67 -15.80
N LEU A 71 14.76 -8.49 -14.83
CA LEU A 71 15.66 -9.17 -13.91
C LEU A 71 16.45 -10.26 -14.65
N SER A 72 17.71 -10.45 -14.27
CA SER A 72 18.55 -11.53 -14.79
C SER A 72 18.26 -12.90 -14.16
N GLY A 73 17.38 -12.94 -13.15
CA GLY A 73 16.97 -14.14 -12.45
C GLY A 73 15.93 -13.83 -11.38
N LYS A 74 15.70 -14.80 -10.49
CA LYS A 74 14.73 -14.69 -9.40
C LYS A 74 15.12 -13.59 -8.42
N ILE A 75 14.12 -12.96 -7.81
CA ILE A 75 14.32 -12.01 -6.71
C ILE A 75 14.91 -12.76 -5.52
N THR A 76 16.10 -12.34 -5.07
CA THR A 76 16.85 -12.97 -3.97
C THR A 76 16.72 -12.23 -2.63
N GLY A 77 16.26 -10.97 -2.66
CA GLY A 77 16.08 -10.15 -1.48
C GLY A 77 15.16 -8.96 -1.71
N ALA A 78 14.57 -8.47 -0.64
CA ALA A 78 13.80 -7.22 -0.62
C ALA A 78 13.93 -6.57 0.76
N HIS A 79 13.99 -5.25 0.81
CA HIS A 79 14.10 -4.48 2.05
C HIS A 79 13.61 -3.03 1.86
N ILE A 80 13.35 -2.34 2.97
CA ILE A 80 13.05 -0.91 3.02
C ILE A 80 14.25 -0.21 3.67
N HIS A 81 14.71 0.87 3.03
CA HIS A 81 15.77 1.73 3.56
C HIS A 81 15.19 3.02 4.15
N GLU A 82 15.92 3.59 5.11
CA GLU A 82 15.71 4.95 5.61
C GLU A 82 16.87 5.84 5.15
N ALA A 83 16.63 6.65 4.12
CA ALA A 83 17.50 7.71 3.64
C ALA A 83 16.74 8.67 2.72
N GLU A 84 17.32 9.84 2.48
CA GLU A 84 16.89 10.72 1.39
C GLU A 84 17.09 10.05 0.02
N ILE A 85 16.25 10.42 -0.94
CA ILE A 85 16.34 9.92 -2.31
C ILE A 85 17.74 10.18 -2.87
N GLY A 86 18.42 9.13 -3.34
CA GLY A 86 19.76 9.21 -3.91
C GLY A 86 20.91 9.09 -2.89
N SER A 87 20.61 8.83 -1.61
CA SER A 87 21.61 8.52 -0.58
C SER A 87 21.52 7.07 -0.13
N ASN A 88 22.65 6.49 0.29
CA ASN A 88 22.65 5.15 0.88
C ASN A 88 22.13 5.21 2.32
N GLY A 89 21.10 4.41 2.62
CA GLY A 89 20.45 4.35 3.93
C GLY A 89 20.58 2.98 4.59
N GLY A 90 20.42 2.93 5.91
CA GLY A 90 20.31 1.66 6.62
C GLY A 90 19.03 0.90 6.24
N VAL A 91 19.06 -0.44 6.26
CA VAL A 91 17.87 -1.27 6.11
C VAL A 91 17.07 -1.23 7.41
N ILE A 92 15.83 -0.75 7.36
CA ILE A 92 14.92 -0.70 8.50
C ILE A 92 13.96 -1.89 8.56
N VAL A 93 13.65 -2.49 7.41
CA VAL A 93 12.77 -3.67 7.34
C VAL A 93 13.30 -4.65 6.29
N GLY A 94 13.57 -5.88 6.72
CA GLY A 94 13.86 -6.99 5.83
C GLY A 94 12.56 -7.64 5.33
N LEU A 95 12.40 -7.73 4.01
CA LEU A 95 11.18 -8.26 3.37
C LEU A 95 11.40 -9.60 2.65
N THR A 96 12.63 -10.10 2.62
CA THR A 96 13.01 -11.30 1.85
C THR A 96 12.16 -12.53 2.18
N SER A 97 11.81 -12.75 3.45
CA SER A 97 10.96 -13.87 3.88
C SER A 97 9.52 -13.78 3.38
N PHE A 98 9.06 -12.59 3.01
CA PHE A 98 7.71 -12.32 2.50
C PHE A 98 7.61 -12.43 0.97
N ILE A 99 8.73 -12.70 0.29
CA ILE A 99 8.72 -12.98 -1.14
C ILE A 99 8.03 -14.33 -1.37
N ASN A 100 6.83 -14.28 -1.93
CA ASN A 100 6.11 -15.48 -2.33
C ASN A 100 6.87 -16.22 -3.44
N LYS A 101 7.37 -17.43 -3.13
CA LYS A 101 8.22 -18.24 -4.02
C LYS A 101 7.51 -18.81 -5.26
N ASN A 102 6.21 -18.53 -5.43
CA ASN A 102 5.34 -19.09 -6.47
C ASN A 102 4.96 -18.12 -7.60
N GLN A 103 5.60 -16.95 -7.70
CA GLN A 103 5.27 -15.98 -8.75
C GLN A 103 6.48 -15.78 -9.67
N SER A 104 6.32 -16.24 -10.91
CA SER A 104 7.28 -16.12 -12.00
C SER A 104 7.64 -14.65 -12.25
N ASP A 105 8.79 -14.20 -11.74
CA ASP A 105 9.56 -12.97 -12.03
C ASP A 105 8.86 -11.60 -12.09
N SER A 106 7.53 -11.54 -12.06
CA SER A 106 6.77 -10.36 -12.52
C SER A 106 5.88 -9.78 -11.47
N LYS A 107 5.46 -10.53 -10.44
CA LYS A 107 4.57 -10.02 -9.39
C LYS A 107 4.96 -10.61 -8.04
N VAL A 108 5.29 -9.77 -7.07
CA VAL A 108 5.48 -10.19 -5.69
C VAL A 108 4.41 -9.52 -4.86
N CYS A 109 3.49 -10.31 -4.32
CA CYS A 109 2.71 -9.90 -3.18
C CYS A 109 3.59 -10.12 -1.95
N LEU A 110 4.08 -9.05 -1.32
CA LEU A 110 4.78 -9.13 -0.05
C LEU A 110 3.73 -8.95 1.04
N ARG A 111 3.51 -10.02 1.81
CA ARG A 111 2.38 -10.09 2.75
C ARG A 111 2.69 -9.37 4.06
N THR A 112 1.85 -8.40 4.41
CA THR A 112 1.56 -7.84 5.74
C THR A 112 2.73 -7.66 6.70
N ILE A 113 3.20 -6.42 6.85
CA ILE A 113 3.93 -5.98 8.05
C ILE A 113 2.89 -5.45 9.03
N THR A 114 2.75 -6.09 10.19
CA THR A 114 1.93 -5.58 11.29
C THR A 114 2.84 -4.96 12.34
N LYS A 115 2.45 -3.82 12.91
CA LYS A 115 3.16 -3.20 14.04
C LYS A 115 3.40 -4.26 15.13
N GLN A 116 4.67 -4.47 15.49
CA GLN A 116 5.01 -5.27 16.67
C GLN A 116 4.79 -4.38 17.89
N ASN A 117 4.01 -4.87 18.85
CA ASN A 117 3.66 -4.16 20.09
C ASN A 117 4.89 -3.80 20.92
#